data_AF-A0A7C1V106-F1
#
_entry.id   AF-A0A7C1V106-F1
#
_cell.length_a   1.000
_cell.length_b   1.000
_cell.length_c   1.000
_cell.angle_alpha   90.00
_cell.angle_beta   90.00
_cell.angle_gamma   90.00
#
_symmetry.space_group_name_H-M   'P 1'
#
loop_
_entity.id
_entity.type
_entity.pdbx_description
1 polymer ?
#
loop_
_entity_poly.entity_id
_entity_poly.type
_entity_poly.pdbx_seq_one_letter_code
_entity_poly.pdbx_strand_id
1 'polypeptide(L)' 'MAIPDPARTEGDKKATEGQTHEEPEKALRPSTITIDGPAASGKSTIGELLARRLDYLYFDTGVMYRAVTWSALKRGRP' A
#
# COMPACT_ATOMS: atom_id res chain seq x y z
N MET A 1 -2.22 53.60 -24.81
CA MET A 1 -3.65 53.98 -24.69
C MET A 1 -4.48 52.88 -25.31
N ALA A 2 -5.04 52.01 -24.47
CA ALA A 2 -6.28 51.29 -24.73
C ALA A 2 -7.07 51.44 -23.43
N ILE A 3 -8.26 52.00 -23.58
CA ILE A 3 -9.14 52.55 -22.55
C ILE A 3 -9.92 51.37 -21.93
N PRO A 4 -10.09 51.27 -20.60
CA PRO A 4 -10.95 50.23 -20.00
C PRO A 4 -12.41 50.42 -20.43
N ASP A 5 -13.11 49.32 -20.74
CA ASP A 5 -14.52 49.33 -21.14
C ASP A 5 -15.44 49.65 -19.93
N PRO A 6 -16.30 50.69 -20.04
CA PRO A 6 -17.17 51.20 -18.99
C PRO A 6 -18.55 50.52 -18.94
N ALA A 7 -18.62 49.31 -18.40
CA ALA A 7 -19.87 48.69 -17.95
C ALA A 7 -19.55 47.64 -16.88
N ARG A 8 -20.16 47.58 -15.70
CA ARG A 8 -21.18 48.37 -15.04
C ARG A 8 -21.22 47.85 -13.60
N THR A 9 -21.64 48.73 -12.72
CA THR A 9 -21.70 48.67 -11.26
C THR A 9 -22.51 47.51 -10.67
N GLU A 10 -22.08 47.13 -9.47
CA GLU A 10 -22.87 46.68 -8.30
C GLU A 10 -23.56 45.32 -8.27
N GLY A 11 -23.14 44.54 -7.26
CA GLY A 11 -24.04 43.81 -6.37
C GLY A 11 -24.43 42.41 -6.81
N ASP A 12 -23.77 41.38 -6.25
CA ASP A 12 -24.48 40.52 -5.33
C ASP A 12 -23.52 39.58 -4.57
N LYS A 13 -23.65 39.65 -3.25
CA LYS A 13 -22.99 38.79 -2.29
C LYS A 13 -23.48 37.35 -2.51
N LYS A 14 -22.59 36.41 -2.84
CA LYS A 14 -22.81 35.01 -2.49
C LYS A 14 -21.51 34.38 -2.02
N ALA A 15 -21.63 33.74 -0.87
CA ALA A 15 -20.59 33.14 -0.07
C ALA A 15 -19.66 32.29 -0.92
N THR A 16 -18.36 32.57 -0.82
CA THR A 16 -17.31 31.62 -1.14
C THR A 16 -17.39 30.52 -0.08
N GLU A 17 -18.28 29.55 -0.27
CA GLU A 17 -18.14 28.25 0.38
C GLU A 17 -16.83 27.67 -0.15
N GLY A 18 -15.80 27.75 0.69
CA GLY A 18 -14.55 27.07 0.47
C GLY A 18 -14.85 25.59 0.31
N GLN A 19 -14.81 25.12 -0.92
CA GLN A 19 -14.64 23.70 -1.21
C GLN A 19 -13.19 23.38 -0.87
N THR A 20 -12.93 23.16 0.42
CA THR A 20 -11.77 22.38 0.84
C THR A 20 -12.02 21.00 0.27
N HIS A 21 -11.48 20.73 -0.92
CA HIS A 21 -11.27 19.37 -1.37
C HIS A 21 -10.24 18.78 -0.41
N GLU A 22 -10.70 18.27 0.73
CA GLU A 22 -9.95 17.31 1.51
C GLU A 22 -9.76 16.10 0.60
N GLU A 23 -8.62 16.04 -0.10
CA GLU A 23 -8.22 14.81 -0.74
C GLU A 23 -8.20 13.73 0.34
N PRO A 24 -8.89 12.59 0.14
CA PRO A 24 -8.89 11.53 1.13
C PRO A 24 -7.44 11.15 1.41
N GLU A 25 -7.07 11.23 2.70
CA GLU A 25 -5.73 10.91 3.19
C GLU A 25 -5.28 9.60 2.52
N LYS A 26 -4.25 9.69 1.67
CA LYS A 26 -3.88 8.63 0.75
C LYS A 26 -3.54 7.39 1.57
N ALA A 27 -4.45 6.41 1.60
CA ALA A 27 -4.29 5.22 2.42
C ALA A 27 -2.94 4.54 2.09
N LEU A 28 -2.01 4.61 3.05
CA LEU A 28 -0.65 4.12 2.85
C LEU A 28 -0.71 2.59 2.75
N ARG A 29 -0.22 2.01 1.65
CA ARG A 29 -0.09 0.56 1.53
C ARG A 29 0.99 0.07 2.50
N PRO A 30 0.76 -1.00 3.27
CA PRO A 30 1.76 -1.51 4.22
C PRO A 30 3.01 -2.00 3.47
N SER A 31 4.22 -1.71 3.93
CA SER A 31 5.44 -2.18 3.25
C SER A 31 5.62 -3.70 3.31
N THR A 32 5.08 -4.34 4.34
CA THR A 32 5.20 -5.79 4.59
C THR A 32 3.90 -6.33 5.14
N ILE A 33 3.53 -7.55 4.73
CA ILE A 33 2.35 -8.28 5.23
C ILE A 33 2.82 -9.64 5.74
N THR A 34 2.44 -10.00 6.96
CA THR A 34 2.68 -11.34 7.54
C THR A 34 1.40 -12.18 7.49
N ILE A 35 1.55 -13.49 7.31
CA ILE A 35 0.44 -14.45 7.24
C ILE A 35 0.73 -15.59 8.22
N ASP A 36 -0.04 -15.62 9.31
CA ASP A 36 0.14 -16.55 10.41
C ASP A 36 -1.04 -17.54 10.53
N GLY A 37 -0.76 -18.71 11.11
CA GLY A 37 -1.76 -19.77 11.27
C GLY A 37 -1.15 -21.18 11.34
N PRO A 38 -1.94 -22.19 11.72
CA PRO A 38 -1.46 -23.56 11.97
C PRO A 38 -0.82 -24.20 10.73
N ALA A 39 -0.01 -25.23 10.93
CA ALA A 39 0.57 -25.98 9.81
C ALA A 39 -0.52 -26.50 8.86
N ALA A 40 -0.20 -26.61 7.57
CA ALA A 40 -1.11 -27.08 6.51
C ALA A 40 -2.39 -26.24 6.27
N SER A 41 -2.50 -25.01 6.80
CA SER A 41 -3.66 -24.13 6.55
C SER A 41 -3.65 -23.39 5.19
N GLY A 42 -2.68 -23.65 4.30
CA GLY A 42 -2.61 -23.02 2.97
C GLY A 42 -1.97 -21.63 2.92
N LYS A 43 -1.27 -21.19 3.98
CA LYS A 43 -0.63 -19.86 4.07
C LYS A 43 0.31 -19.54 2.91
N SER A 44 1.12 -20.50 2.48
CA SER A 44 2.04 -20.26 1.36
C SER A 44 1.27 -20.02 0.06
N THR A 45 0.22 -20.82 -0.19
CA THR A 45 -0.64 -20.66 -1.36
C THR A 45 -1.34 -19.31 -1.38
N ILE A 46 -1.99 -18.91 -0.29
CA ILE A 46 -2.69 -17.63 -0.24
C ILE A 46 -1.71 -16.45 -0.26
N GLY A 47 -0.54 -16.59 0.37
CA GLY A 47 0.50 -15.56 0.38
C GLY A 47 1.09 -15.29 -0.99
N GLU A 48 1.37 -16.33 -1.77
CA GLU A 48 1.84 -16.17 -3.15
C GLU A 48 0.76 -15.51 -4.03
N LEU A 49 -0.49 -15.96 -3.89
CA LEU A 49 -1.63 -15.40 -4.62
C LEU A 49 -1.92 -13.94 -4.24
N LEU A 50 -1.72 -13.56 -2.98
CA LEU A 50 -1.88 -12.20 -2.48
C LEU A 50 -0.75 -11.30 -2.99
N ALA A 51 0.50 -11.76 -2.87
CA ALA A 51 1.68 -11.02 -3.31
C ALA A 51 1.61 -10.71 -4.80
N ARG A 52 1.21 -11.68 -5.64
CA ARG A 52 0.98 -11.45 -7.08
C ARG A 52 -0.11 -10.42 -7.37
N ARG A 53 -1.18 -10.37 -6.57
CA ARG A 53 -2.28 -9.42 -6.76
C ARG A 53 -1.93 -8.01 -6.30
N LEU A 54 -1.09 -7.89 -5.28
CA LEU A 54 -0.72 -6.60 -4.70
C LEU A 54 0.62 -6.05 -5.21
N ASP A 55 1.32 -6.80 -6.05
CA ASP A 55 2.68 -6.51 -6.53
C ASP A 55 3.72 -6.47 -5.40
N TYR A 56 3.70 -7.50 -4.55
CA TYR A 56 4.65 -7.68 -3.45
C TYR A 56 5.60 -8.83 -3.78
N LEU A 57 6.79 -8.78 -3.19
CA LEU A 57 7.66 -9.95 -3.10
C LEU A 57 7.05 -10.96 -2.12
N TYR A 58 6.91 -12.21 -2.57
CA TYR A 58 6.51 -13.32 -1.71
C TYR A 58 7.75 -13.96 -1.04
N PHE A 59 7.66 -14.22 0.26
CA PHE A 59 8.76 -14.82 1.05
C PHE A 59 8.25 -15.99 1.91
N ASP A 60 8.66 -17.22 1.57
CA ASP A 60 8.33 -18.42 2.35
C ASP A 60 9.39 -18.68 3.43
N THR A 61 9.09 -18.28 4.68
CA THR A 61 9.95 -18.49 5.83
C THR A 61 10.16 -19.98 6.15
N GLY A 62 9.20 -20.84 5.82
CA GLY A 62 9.31 -22.29 6.03
C GLY A 62 10.38 -22.92 5.13
N VAL A 63 10.45 -22.54 3.87
CA VAL A 63 11.53 -22.96 2.96
C VAL A 63 12.88 -22.44 3.45
N MET A 64 12.95 -21.17 3.88
CA MET A 64 14.17 -20.59 4.44
C MET A 64 14.67 -21.39 5.64
N TYR A 65 13.82 -21.64 6.65
CA TYR A 65 14.23 -22.38 7.84
C TYR A 65 14.69 -23.80 7.49
N ARG A 66 13.96 -24.51 6.60
CA ARG A 66 14.39 -25.84 6.13
C ARG A 66 15.75 -25.81 5.43
N ALA A 67 16.00 -24.82 4.58
CA ALA A 67 17.27 -24.68 3.88
C ALA A 67 18.43 -24.41 4.85
N VAL A 68 18.22 -23.53 5.83
CA VAL A 68 19.20 -23.22 6.88
C VAL A 68 19.49 -24.45 7.73
N THR A 69 18.45 -25.13 8.23
CA THR A 69 18.60 -26.39 9.00
C THR A 69 19.35 -27.43 8.19
N TRP A 70 19.00 -27.60 6.91
CA TRP A 70 19.70 -28.54 6.05
C TRP A 70 21.20 -28.22 5.92
N SER A 71 21.51 -26.93 5.73
CA SER A 71 22.89 -26.47 5.66
C SER A 71 23.66 -26.65 6.97
N ALA A 72 23.00 -26.52 8.12
CA ALA A 72 23.59 -26.75 9.43
C ALA A 72 23.92 -28.24 9.63
N LEU A 73 22.94 -29.12 9.37
CA LEU A 73 23.10 -30.58 9.43
C LEU A 73 24.24 -31.06 8.52
N LYS A 74 24.34 -30.53 7.31
CA LYS A 74 25.44 -30.85 6.37
C LYS A 74 26.82 -30.44 6.88
N ARG A 75 26.91 -29.43 7.73
CA ARG A 75 28.15 -28.95 8.35
C ARG A 75 28.40 -29.58 9.72
N GLY A 76 27.59 -30.56 10.13
CA GLY A 76 27.68 -31.16 11.46
C GLY A 76 27.39 -30.18 12.59
N ARG A 77 26.66 -29.10 12.31
CA ARG A 77 26.22 -28.12 13.31
C ARG A 77 24.75 -28.37 13.62
N PRO A 78 24.39 -28.76 14.85
CA PRO A 78 23.00 -28.90 15.25
C PRO A 78 22.26 -27.56 15.22
#